data_AF-A0A1F6MR96-F1
#
_entry.id   AF-A0A1F6MR96-F1
#
_cell.length_a   1.000
_cell.length_b   1.000
_cell.length_c   1.000
_cell.angle_alpha   90.00
_cell.angle_beta   90.00
_cell.angle_gamma   90.00
#
_symmetry.space_group_name_H-M   'P 1'
#
loop_
_entity.id
_entity.type
_entity.pdbx_description
1 polymer ?
#
loop_
_entity_poly.entity_id
_entity_poly.type
_entity_poly.pdbx_seq_one_letter_code
_entity_poly.pdbx_strand_id
1 'polypeptide(L)' 'MAIEVDGFVHEDDEVYKKDLKREKDLEKLGYKIVRYNNQWVYKDIQSIWWGIVEECKKRAEELKRK' A
#
# COMPACT_ATOMS: atom_id res chain seq x y z
N MET A 1 -4.90 -6.13 -5.00
CA MET A 1 -4.19 -5.35 -3.98
C MET A 1 -2.74 -5.23 -4.41
N ALA A 2 -2.10 -4.11 -4.15
CA ALA A 2 -0.67 -3.89 -4.39
C ALA A 2 -0.01 -3.44 -3.08
N ILE A 3 1.23 -3.86 -2.83
CA ILE A 3 2.01 -3.49 -1.65
C ILE A 3 3.25 -2.73 -2.13
N GLU A 4 3.46 -1.54 -1.61
CA GLU A 4 4.62 -0.70 -1.92
C GLU A 4 5.50 -0.54 -0.66
N VAL A 5 6.81 -0.65 -0.84
CA VAL A 5 7.79 -0.34 0.22
C VAL A 5 8.46 0.97 -0.16
N ASP A 6 8.21 2.01 0.64
CA ASP A 6 8.71 3.35 0.40
C ASP A 6 9.96 3.62 1.25
N GLY A 7 11.04 4.00 0.56
CA GLY A 7 12.36 4.22 1.12
C GLY A 7 12.57 5.55 1.83
N PHE A 8 11.58 6.46 1.77
CA PHE A 8 11.81 7.89 2.00
C PHE A 8 12.90 8.40 1.05
N VAL A 9 12.59 8.41 -0.25
CA VAL A 9 13.42 9.12 -1.24
C VAL A 9 12.84 10.52 -1.35
N HIS A 10 13.71 11.51 -1.13
CA HIS A 10 13.46 12.95 -1.00
C HIS A 10 12.18 13.52 -1.64
N GLU A 11 11.55 14.45 -0.90
CA GLU A 11 10.42 15.31 -1.27
C GLU A 11 10.66 16.10 -2.57
N ASP A 12 10.65 15.39 -3.70
CA ASP A 12 10.53 15.99 -5.01
C ASP A 12 9.03 16.08 -5.33
N ASP A 13 8.51 17.31 -5.37
CA ASP A 13 7.11 17.62 -5.64
C ASP A 13 6.59 16.97 -6.94
N GLU A 14 7.47 16.73 -7.92
CA GLU A 14 7.09 16.00 -9.13
C GLU A 14 6.87 14.50 -8.89
N VAL A 15 7.69 13.89 -8.04
CA VAL A 15 7.56 12.47 -7.68
C VAL A 15 6.28 12.28 -6.87
N TYR A 16 6.00 13.17 -5.93
CA TYR A 16 4.76 13.14 -5.14
C TYR A 16 3.51 13.23 -6.03
N LYS A 17 3.50 14.13 -7.01
CA LYS A 17 2.38 14.25 -7.97
C LYS A 17 2.20 13.00 -8.84
N LYS A 18 3.29 12.37 -9.27
CA LYS A 18 3.25 11.14 -10.07
C LYS A 18 2.74 9.95 -9.24
N ASP A 19 3.18 9.82 -8.00
CA ASP A 19 2.73 8.77 -7.08
C ASP A 19 1.24 8.94 -6.74
N LEU A 20 0.79 10.15 -6.41
CA LEU A 20 -0.63 10.44 -6.18
C LEU A 20 -1.51 10.10 -7.39
N LYS A 21 -1.02 10.37 -8.61
CA LYS A 21 -1.74 10.03 -9.82
C LYS A 21 -1.82 8.52 -10.00
N ARG A 22 -0.69 7.81 -9.81
CA ARG A 22 -0.64 6.34 -9.87
C ARG A 22 -1.58 5.70 -8.86
N GLU A 23 -1.60 6.21 -7.64
CA GLU A 23 -2.49 5.74 -6.57
C GLU A 23 -3.96 5.90 -6.95
N LYS A 24 -4.36 7.09 -7.39
CA LYS A 24 -5.74 7.36 -7.85
C LYS A 24 -6.17 6.49 -9.02
N ASP A 25 -5.28 6.26 -9.98
CA ASP A 25 -5.59 5.45 -11.16
C ASP A 25 -5.76 3.97 -10.78
N LEU A 26 -4.92 3.45 -9.87
CA LEU A 26 -5.05 2.09 -9.36
C LEU A 26 -6.30 1.91 -8.49
N GLU A 27 -6.65 2.90 -7.66
CA GLU A 27 -7.89 2.88 -6.87
C GLU A 27 -9.14 2.85 -7.75
N LYS A 28 -9.17 3.64 -8.83
CA LYS A 28 -10.28 3.61 -9.82
C LYS A 28 -10.43 2.24 -10.49
N LEU A 29 -9.32 1.52 -10.68
CA LEU A 29 -9.32 0.16 -11.21
C LEU A 29 -9.71 -0.90 -10.17
N GLY A 30 -10.02 -0.49 -8.93
CA GLY A 30 -10.44 -1.38 -7.84
C GLY A 30 -9.28 -2.00 -7.07
N TYR A 31 -8.04 -1.55 -7.31
CA TYR A 31 -6.87 -1.98 -6.55
C TYR A 31 -6.74 -1.14 -5.28
N LYS A 32 -6.59 -1.81 -4.14
CA LYS A 32 -6.14 -1.20 -2.89
C LYS A 32 -4.61 -1.17 -2.87
N ILE A 33 -4.01 -0.02 -2.58
CA ILE A 33 -2.58 0.13 -2.33
C ILE A 33 -2.34 0.17 -0.82
N VAL A 34 -1.34 -0.58 -0.36
CA VAL A 34 -0.85 -0.53 1.02
C VAL A 34 0.62 -0.16 0.97
N ARG A 35 1.00 0.95 1.60
CA ARG A 35 2.37 1.45 1.63
C ARG A 35 2.99 1.23 3.00
N TYR A 36 4.18 0.64 3.02
CA TYR A 36 5.00 0.48 4.21
C TYR A 36 6.31 1.25 4.07
N ASN A 37 6.73 1.89 5.15
CA ASN A 37 8.04 2.53 5.19
C ASN A 37 9.13 1.46 5.33
N ASN A 38 10.21 1.58 4.55
CA ASN A 38 11.31 0.62 4.48
C ASN A 38 11.93 0.33 5.86
N GLN A 39 11.99 1.31 6.76
CA GLN A 39 12.55 1.13 8.10
C GLN A 39 11.76 0.10 8.91
N TRP A 40 10.44 0.03 8.69
CA TRP A 40 9.59 -0.95 9.39
C TRP A 40 9.82 -2.37 8.88
N VAL A 41 10.17 -2.53 7.61
CA VAL A 41 10.53 -3.84 7.04
C VAL A 41 11.74 -4.43 7.78
N TYR A 42 12.73 -3.58 8.09
CA TYR A 42 13.93 -4.02 8.82
C TYR A 42 13.72 -4.15 10.33
N LYS A 43 12.86 -3.32 10.92
CA LYS A 43 12.65 -3.28 12.38
C LYS A 43 11.65 -4.32 12.87
N ASP A 44 10.58 -4.56 12.11
CA ASP A 44 9.48 -5.43 12.54
C ASP A 44 8.70 -5.97 11.34
N ILE A 45 9.31 -6.93 10.65
CA ILE A 45 8.68 -7.63 9.52
C ILE A 45 7.42 -8.40 9.93
N GLN A 46 7.31 -8.81 11.20
CA GLN A 46 6.14 -9.56 11.68
C GLN A 46 4.89 -8.67 11.70
N SER A 47 5.01 -7.44 12.17
CA SER A 47 3.91 -6.47 12.11
C SER A 47 3.48 -6.16 10.67
N ILE A 48 4.43 -6.09 9.73
CA ILE A 48 4.13 -5.92 8.30
C ILE A 48 3.34 -7.13 7.77
N TRP A 49 3.81 -8.34 8.06
CA TRP A 49 3.13 -9.57 7.66
C TRP A 49 1.70 -9.64 8.18
N TRP A 50 1.50 -9.39 9.48
CA TRP A 50 0.17 -9.37 10.09
C TRP A 50 -0.74 -8.33 9.45
N GLY A 51 -0.23 -7.12 9.20
CA GLY A 51 -0.98 -6.08 8.51
C GLY A 51 -1.45 -6.51 7.11
N ILE A 52 -0.56 -7.15 6.33
CA ILE A 52 -0.89 -7.66 4.99
C ILE A 52 -1.97 -8.74 5.06
N VAL A 53 -1.86 -9.69 6.00
CA VAL A 53 -2.83 -10.77 6.16
C VAL A 53 -4.21 -10.22 6.53
N GLU A 54 -4.27 -9.29 7.48
CA GLU A 54 -5.53 -8.66 7.89
C GLU A 54 -6.17 -7.86 6.76
N GLU A 55 -5.39 -7.13 5.96
CA GLU A 55 -5.93 -6.40 4.82
C GLU A 55 -6.48 -7.34 3.74
N CYS A 56 -5.78 -8.44 3.45
CA CYS A 56 -6.27 -9.49 2.55
C CYS A 56 -7.62 -10.05 3.00
N LYS A 57 -7.79 -10.32 4.31
CA LYS A 57 -9.06 -10.84 4.86
C LYS A 57 -10.18 -9.82 4.69
N LYS A 58 -9.96 -8.57 5.11
CA LYS A 58 -10.94 -7.48 4.95
C LYS A 58 -11.37 -7.35 3.49
N ARG A 59 -10.41 -7.35 2.57
CA ARG A 59 -10.70 -7.23 1.14
C ARG A 59 -11.48 -8.42 0.60
N ALA A 60 -11.17 -9.64 1.04
CA ALA A 60 -11.93 -10.82 0.67
C ALA A 60 -13.37 -10.75 1.19
N GLU A 61 -13.61 -10.21 2.38
CA GLU A 61 -14.96 -9.98 2.90
C GLU A 61 -15.72 -8.90 2.12
N GLU A 62 -15.07 -7.77 1.81
CA GLU A 62 -15.67 -6.70 1.01
C GLU A 62 -16.12 -7.20 -0.37
N LEU A 63 -15.31 -8.04 -1.01
CA LEU A 63 -15.63 -8.62 -2.31
C LEU A 63 -16.76 -9.67 -2.24
N LYS A 64 -16.89 -10.41 -1.13
CA LYS A 64 -18.01 -11.33 -0.91
C LYS A 64 -19.35 -10.62 -0.69
N ARG A 65 -19.32 -9.35 -0.28
CA ARG A 65 -20.51 -8.51 -0.01
C ARG A 65 -21.01 -7.73 -1.23
N LYS A 66 -20.26 -7.75 -2.34
CA LYS A 66 -20.64 -7.16 -3.64
C LYS A 66 -21.18 -8.24 -4.56
#